data_AF-A0A7W6XI53-F1
#
_entry.id   AF-A0A7W6XI53-F1
#
_cell.length_a   1.000
_cell.length_b   1.000
_cell.length_c   1.000
_cell.angle_alpha   90.00
_cell.angle_beta   90.00
_cell.angle_gamma   90.00
#
_symmetry.space_group_name_H-M   'P 1'
#
loop_
_entity.id
_entity.type
_entity.pdbx_description
1 polymer ?
#
loop_
_entity_poly.entity_id
_entity_poly.type
_entity_poly.pdbx_seq_one_letter_code
_entity_poly.pdbx_strand_id
1 'polypeptide(L)'
;MSPDLHFFLFLLLRMAIAAAFVVTASIITERAGPVIGALVATLPISAGPSYVFLALDHDAAFIAQGSLASLPINAATIFMCLAYVVLAQRHGFAVSCGSAVAVWIVLASIIRQFDWSLTAGLAANLIAFGICIPLLAGYRHVKMPLVTRRWYDVPMRAALVATLVAIVVSTSGWVGPRISGIIALYPVVFSSIMVILHPRIGGPPTAAVLANSAWGLLGFGTAIAVLHVAVVSFGSAVGLCLALGTCIAWNLTLWGIGRRTMHRARQGP
;
A
#
# COMPACT_ATOMS: atom_id res chain seq x y z
N MET A 1 35.71 11.35 5.48
CA MET A 1 34.97 10.08 5.40
C MET A 1 34.66 9.80 3.93
N SER A 2 34.82 8.55 3.46
CA SER A 2 34.62 8.23 2.04
C SER A 2 33.17 8.51 1.58
N PRO A 3 32.96 8.91 0.30
CA PRO A 3 31.62 9.13 -0.25
C PRO A 3 30.70 7.90 -0.10
N ASP A 4 31.27 6.70 -0.23
CA ASP A 4 30.55 5.43 -0.10
C ASP A 4 29.99 5.24 1.32
N LEU A 5 30.78 5.59 2.35
CA LEU A 5 30.35 5.44 3.74
C LEU A 5 29.18 6.38 4.07
N HIS A 6 29.17 7.61 3.53
CA HIS A 6 28.03 8.52 3.68
C HIS A 6 26.78 7.95 3.02
N PHE A 7 26.90 7.43 1.80
CA PHE A 7 25.79 6.79 1.10
C PHE A 7 25.21 5.62 1.92
N PHE A 8 26.05 4.71 2.40
CA PHE A 8 25.61 3.59 3.23
C PHE A 8 24.96 4.03 4.54
N LEU A 9 25.51 5.05 5.22
CA LEU A 9 24.94 5.58 6.46
C LEU A 9 23.57 6.23 6.23
N PHE A 10 23.41 7.04 5.17
CA PHE A 10 22.12 7.63 4.81
C PHE A 10 21.09 6.58 4.41
N LEU A 11 21.50 5.56 3.65
CA LEU A 11 20.64 4.43 3.28
C LEU A 11 20.17 3.67 4.51
N LEU A 12 21.09 3.29 5.41
CA LEU A 12 20.76 2.62 6.66
C LEU A 12 19.85 3.46 7.55
N LEU A 13 20.07 4.77 7.62
CA LEU A 13 19.22 5.68 8.37
C LEU A 13 17.80 5.71 7.80
N ARG A 14 17.63 5.79 6.47
CA ARG A 14 16.31 5.77 5.81
C ARG A 14 15.59 4.45 6.02
N MET A 15 16.30 3.34 5.90
CA MET A 15 15.79 2.01 6.21
C MET A 15 15.35 1.92 7.68
N ALA A 16 16.16 2.43 8.61
CA ALA A 16 15.85 2.44 10.03
C ALA A 16 14.62 3.31 10.34
N ILE A 17 14.49 4.49 9.74
CA ILE A 17 13.32 5.37 9.91
C ILE A 17 12.05 4.70 9.38
N ALA A 18 12.11 4.10 8.18
CA ALA A 18 10.97 3.39 7.61
C ALA A 18 10.56 2.18 8.46
N ALA A 19 11.53 1.39 8.91
CA ALA A 19 11.32 0.27 9.82
C ALA A 19 10.71 0.74 11.14
N ALA A 20 11.24 1.82 11.74
CA ALA A 20 10.72 2.40 12.97
C ALA A 20 9.27 2.87 12.82
N PHE A 21 8.92 3.47 11.66
CA PHE A 21 7.53 3.82 11.35
C PHE A 21 6.62 2.58 11.34
N VAL A 22 7.03 1.50 10.69
CA VAL A 22 6.27 0.24 10.65
C VAL A 22 6.11 -0.39 12.03
N VAL A 23 7.20 -0.41 12.80
CA VAL A 23 7.22 -0.95 14.18
C VAL A 23 6.32 -0.12 15.07
N THR A 24 6.45 1.20 15.04
CA THR A 24 5.65 2.13 15.87
C THR A 24 4.17 2.04 15.50
N ALA A 25 3.84 2.04 14.21
CA ALA A 25 2.47 1.83 13.73
C ALA A 25 1.90 0.49 14.22
N SER A 26 2.71 -0.58 14.21
CA SER A 26 2.30 -1.89 14.70
C SER A 26 2.07 -1.90 16.21
N ILE A 27 2.95 -1.28 17.00
CA ILE A 27 2.81 -1.15 18.46
C ILE A 27 1.59 -0.30 18.83
N ILE A 28 1.37 0.81 18.14
CA ILE A 28 0.18 1.67 18.36
C ILE A 28 -1.08 0.87 18.05
N THR A 29 -1.08 0.13 16.94
CA THR A 29 -2.18 -0.77 16.56
C THR A 29 -2.47 -1.81 17.66
N GLU A 30 -1.43 -2.36 18.28
CA GLU A 30 -1.55 -3.34 19.36
C GLU A 30 -2.13 -2.74 20.64
N ARG A 31 -1.70 -1.53 21.01
CA ARG A 31 -2.09 -0.90 22.27
C ARG A 31 -3.42 -0.15 22.21
N ALA A 32 -3.79 0.35 21.04
CA ALA A 32 -4.92 1.27 20.87
C ALA A 32 -6.25 0.57 20.49
N GLY A 33 -6.26 -0.77 20.53
CA GLY A 33 -7.42 -1.60 20.28
C GLY A 33 -7.78 -1.72 18.78
N PRO A 34 -8.78 -2.56 18.44
CA PRO A 34 -9.11 -2.91 17.05
C PRO A 34 -9.45 -1.71 16.17
N VAL A 35 -9.97 -0.64 16.78
CA VAL A 35 -10.43 0.58 16.12
C VAL A 35 -9.27 1.43 15.59
N ILE A 36 -8.34 1.80 16.48
CA ILE A 36 -7.17 2.59 16.06
C ILE A 36 -6.20 1.72 15.27
N GLY A 37 -6.12 0.42 15.57
CA GLY A 37 -5.35 -0.53 14.80
C GLY A 37 -5.77 -0.65 13.34
N ALA A 38 -7.07 -0.67 13.06
CA ALA A 38 -7.56 -0.67 11.68
C ALA A 38 -7.19 0.61 10.93
N LEU A 39 -7.36 1.78 11.56
CA LEU A 39 -7.03 3.08 10.97
C LEU A 39 -5.53 3.20 10.66
N VAL A 40 -4.68 2.78 11.61
CA VAL A 40 -3.23 2.83 11.45
C VAL A 40 -2.76 1.84 10.38
N ALA A 41 -3.31 0.62 10.35
CA ALA A 41 -2.91 -0.40 9.38
C ALA A 41 -3.19 -0.03 7.91
N THR A 42 -4.16 0.85 7.68
CA THR A 42 -4.55 1.35 6.35
C THR A 42 -3.86 2.64 5.93
N LEU A 43 -3.05 3.25 6.81
CA LEU A 43 -2.21 4.38 6.43
C LEU A 43 -1.15 3.95 5.43
N PRO A 44 -0.62 4.88 4.60
CA PRO A 44 0.48 4.60 3.68
C PRO A 44 1.80 4.42 4.45
N ILE A 45 1.89 3.43 5.34
CA ILE A 45 3.05 3.18 6.20
C ILE A 45 4.28 2.81 5.36
N SER A 46 4.09 2.23 4.17
CA SER A 46 5.17 1.91 3.22
C SER A 46 5.38 3.01 2.17
N ALA A 47 4.30 3.49 1.55
CA ALA A 47 4.39 4.47 0.46
C ALA A 47 4.75 5.87 0.96
N GLY A 48 4.26 6.28 2.13
CA GLY A 48 4.49 7.62 2.70
C GLY A 48 5.98 7.90 2.93
N PRO A 49 6.70 7.09 3.73
CA PRO A 49 8.14 7.27 3.94
C PRO A 49 8.94 7.23 2.64
N SER A 50 8.60 6.33 1.71
CA SER A 50 9.27 6.24 0.41
C SER A 50 9.14 7.54 -0.38
N TYR A 51 7.95 8.14 -0.43
CA TYR A 51 7.73 9.42 -1.08
C TYR A 51 8.38 10.61 -0.36
N VAL A 52 8.46 10.58 0.97
CA VAL A 52 9.21 11.59 1.75
C VAL A 52 10.69 11.53 1.39
N PHE A 53 11.29 10.34 1.32
CA PHE A 53 12.70 10.22 0.93
C PHE A 53 12.94 10.66 -0.51
N LEU A 54 12.06 10.29 -1.44
CA LEU A 54 12.13 10.78 -2.82
C LEU A 54 12.03 12.31 -2.87
N ALA A 55 11.18 12.93 -2.06
CA ALA A 55 11.02 14.39 -2.01
C ALA A 55 12.20 15.12 -1.35
N LEU A 56 13.02 14.41 -0.56
CA LEU A 56 14.26 14.93 -0.02
C LEU A 56 15.42 14.84 -1.02
N ASP A 57 15.40 13.84 -1.90
CA ASP A 57 16.43 13.62 -2.93
C ASP A 57 16.16 14.35 -4.24
N HIS A 58 14.88 14.58 -4.56
CA HIS A 58 14.46 15.06 -5.86
C HIS A 58 13.48 16.23 -5.75
N ASP A 59 13.39 16.99 -6.83
CA ASP A 59 12.57 18.18 -6.95
C ASP A 59 11.07 17.85 -7.09
N ALA A 60 10.23 18.88 -6.95
CA ALA A 60 8.79 18.73 -7.02
C ALA A 60 8.30 18.14 -8.36
N ALA A 61 8.98 18.43 -9.48
CA ALA A 61 8.61 17.88 -10.78
C ALA A 61 8.82 16.35 -10.84
N PHE A 62 9.90 15.85 -10.24
CA PHE A 62 10.14 14.41 -10.10
C PHE A 62 9.01 13.73 -9.31
N ILE A 63 8.58 14.32 -8.20
CA ILE A 63 7.49 13.77 -7.36
C ILE A 63 6.14 13.83 -8.08
N ALA A 64 5.88 14.90 -8.83
CA ALA A 64 4.68 15.00 -9.66
C ALA A 64 4.66 13.89 -10.73
N GLN A 65 5.77 13.63 -11.42
CA GLN A 65 5.85 12.56 -12.41
C GLN A 65 5.77 11.16 -11.78
N GLY A 66 6.42 10.96 -10.63
CA GLY A 66 6.36 9.71 -9.87
C GLY A 66 4.93 9.37 -9.43
N SER A 67 4.22 10.36 -8.86
CA SER A 67 2.82 10.20 -8.44
C SER A 67 1.87 9.91 -9.61
N LEU A 68 2.10 10.51 -10.78
CA LEU A 68 1.32 10.21 -11.98
C LEU A 68 1.54 8.75 -12.43
N ALA A 69 2.79 8.27 -12.45
CA ALA A 69 3.11 6.88 -12.75
C ALA A 69 2.57 5.90 -11.69
N SER A 70 2.43 6.34 -10.44
CA SER A 70 1.87 5.55 -9.34
C SER A 70 0.36 5.35 -9.43
N LEU A 71 -0.39 6.23 -10.09
CA LEU A 71 -1.84 6.06 -10.23
C LEU A 71 -2.20 4.73 -10.91
N PRO A 72 -1.76 4.43 -12.14
CA PRO A 72 -2.07 3.13 -12.77
C PRO A 72 -1.50 1.94 -11.98
N ILE A 73 -0.40 2.10 -11.25
CA ILE A 73 0.15 1.03 -10.40
C ILE A 73 -0.77 0.68 -9.24
N ASN A 74 -1.54 1.63 -8.72
CA ASN A 74 -2.59 1.33 -7.75
C ASN A 74 -3.67 0.41 -8.37
N ALA A 75 -3.99 0.59 -9.65
CA ALA A 75 -4.87 -0.31 -10.39
C ALA A 75 -4.24 -1.72 -10.53
N ALA A 76 -2.94 -1.81 -10.84
CA ALA A 76 -2.24 -3.10 -10.84
C ALA A 76 -2.28 -3.80 -9.46
N THR A 77 -2.19 -3.03 -8.38
CA THR A 77 -2.28 -3.55 -7.01
C THR A 77 -3.65 -4.16 -6.70
N ILE A 78 -4.76 -3.56 -7.15
CA ILE A 78 -6.08 -4.18 -6.93
C ILE A 78 -6.25 -5.47 -7.74
N PHE A 79 -5.68 -5.56 -8.94
CA PHE A 79 -5.65 -6.80 -9.72
C PHE A 79 -4.78 -7.88 -9.07
N MET A 80 -3.64 -7.51 -8.49
CA MET A 80 -2.83 -8.43 -7.67
C MET A 80 -3.66 -8.99 -6.51
N CYS A 81 -4.40 -8.13 -5.80
CA CYS A 81 -5.28 -8.56 -4.72
C CYS A 81 -6.38 -9.51 -5.23
N LEU A 82 -7.00 -9.21 -6.37
CA LEU A 82 -8.02 -10.07 -6.97
C LEU A 82 -7.45 -11.45 -7.35
N ALA A 83 -6.30 -11.48 -8.04
CA ALA A 83 -5.63 -12.72 -8.42
C ALA A 83 -5.31 -13.57 -7.19
N TYR A 84 -4.72 -12.96 -6.16
CA TYR A 84 -4.46 -13.65 -4.90
C TYR A 84 -5.73 -14.19 -4.26
N VAL A 85 -6.78 -13.36 -4.15
CA VAL A 85 -8.02 -13.73 -3.46
C VAL A 85 -8.70 -14.92 -4.11
N VAL A 86 -8.70 -14.98 -5.45
CA VAL A 86 -9.27 -16.09 -6.22
C VAL A 86 -8.41 -17.35 -6.09
N LEU A 87 -7.09 -17.24 -6.24
CA LEU A 87 -6.20 -18.40 -6.16
C LEU A 87 -6.09 -18.97 -4.75
N ALA A 88 -6.08 -18.13 -3.72
CA ALA A 88 -5.98 -18.56 -2.33
C ALA A 88 -7.20 -19.38 -1.86
N GLN A 89 -8.29 -19.42 -2.63
CA GLN A 89 -9.42 -20.30 -2.33
C GLN A 89 -9.11 -21.78 -2.58
N ARG A 90 -8.23 -22.08 -3.57
CA ARG A 90 -8.03 -23.44 -4.08
C ARG A 90 -6.56 -23.87 -4.16
N HIS A 91 -5.62 -22.94 -4.12
CA HIS A 91 -4.19 -23.20 -4.29
C HIS A 91 -3.41 -22.89 -3.02
N GLY A 92 -2.24 -23.53 -2.90
CA GLY A 92 -1.31 -23.29 -1.80
C GLY A 92 -0.69 -21.89 -1.82
N PHE A 93 0.02 -21.59 -0.74
CA PHE A 93 0.69 -20.31 -0.49
C PHE A 93 1.60 -19.86 -1.64
N ALA A 94 2.50 -20.73 -2.09
CA ALA A 94 3.51 -20.40 -3.10
C ALA A 94 2.88 -20.03 -4.45
N VAL A 95 1.87 -20.79 -4.89
CA VAL A 95 1.15 -20.54 -6.14
C VAL A 95 0.33 -19.25 -6.04
N SER A 96 -0.37 -19.03 -4.93
CA SER A 96 -1.21 -17.84 -4.74
C SER A 96 -0.38 -16.56 -4.65
N CYS A 97 0.73 -16.56 -3.90
CA CYS A 97 1.61 -15.40 -3.80
C CYS A 97 2.41 -15.18 -5.08
N GLY A 98 2.99 -16.25 -5.63
CA GLY A 98 3.81 -16.18 -6.84
C GLY A 98 3.02 -15.65 -8.03
N SER A 99 1.80 -16.16 -8.24
CA SER A 99 0.91 -15.66 -9.30
C SER A 99 0.48 -14.21 -9.07
N ALA A 100 0.15 -13.83 -7.84
CA ALA A 100 -0.23 -12.44 -7.52
C ALA A 100 0.91 -11.47 -7.83
N VAL A 101 2.12 -11.76 -7.35
CA VAL A 101 3.32 -10.95 -7.62
C VAL A 101 3.63 -10.94 -9.12
N ALA A 102 3.51 -12.07 -9.82
CA ALA A 102 3.70 -12.14 -11.26
C ALA A 102 2.70 -11.26 -12.02
N VAL A 103 1.42 -11.31 -11.66
CA VAL A 103 0.38 -10.43 -12.23
C VAL A 103 0.73 -8.96 -12.01
N TRP A 104 1.20 -8.60 -10.81
CA TRP A 104 1.63 -7.25 -10.52
C TRP A 104 2.81 -6.82 -11.39
N ILE A 105 3.85 -7.66 -11.51
CA ILE A 105 5.04 -7.37 -12.33
C ILE A 105 4.67 -7.20 -13.81
N VAL A 106 3.81 -8.07 -14.34
CA VAL A 106 3.35 -8.01 -15.74
C VAL A 106 2.57 -6.70 -15.96
N LEU A 107 1.60 -6.40 -15.10
CA LEU A 107 0.82 -5.16 -15.22
C LEU A 107 1.68 -3.91 -15.04
N ALA A 108 2.60 -3.89 -14.08
CA ALA A 108 3.53 -2.79 -13.89
C ALA A 108 4.44 -2.58 -15.11
N SER A 109 4.88 -3.67 -15.74
CA SER A 109 5.71 -3.64 -16.96
C SER A 109 4.93 -3.13 -18.17
N ILE A 110 3.65 -3.45 -18.29
CA ILE A 110 2.76 -2.93 -19.33
C ILE A 110 2.50 -1.44 -19.08
N ILE A 111 2.12 -1.06 -17.85
CA ILE A 111 1.85 0.32 -17.45
C ILE A 111 3.04 1.23 -17.77
N ARG A 112 4.27 0.75 -17.51
CA ARG A 112 5.51 1.50 -17.76
C ARG A 112 5.69 1.88 -19.23
N GLN A 113 5.11 1.13 -20.17
CA GLN A 113 5.27 1.37 -21.62
C GLN A 113 4.40 2.52 -22.14
N PHE A 114 3.41 2.98 -21.37
CA PHE A 114 2.48 4.02 -21.81
C PHE A 114 2.74 5.35 -21.09
N ASP A 115 2.53 6.44 -21.81
CA ASP A 115 2.48 7.79 -21.25
C ASP A 115 1.09 8.04 -20.67
N TRP A 116 1.00 8.02 -19.35
CA TRP A 116 -0.27 8.26 -18.66
C TRP A 116 -0.48 9.75 -18.43
N SER A 117 -1.69 10.22 -18.73
CA SER A 117 -2.20 11.48 -18.22
C SER A 117 -2.91 11.26 -16.88
N LEU A 118 -3.13 12.33 -16.11
CA LEU A 118 -3.89 12.26 -14.85
C LEU A 118 -5.29 11.65 -15.07
N THR A 119 -5.96 12.05 -16.15
CA THR A 119 -7.30 11.55 -16.51
C THR A 119 -7.25 10.07 -16.89
N ALA A 120 -6.26 9.63 -17.66
CA ALA A 120 -6.08 8.22 -18.01
C ALA A 120 -5.77 7.36 -16.78
N GLY A 121 -4.93 7.85 -15.86
CA GLY A 121 -4.61 7.16 -14.61
C GLY A 121 -5.81 7.05 -13.66
N LEU A 122 -6.62 8.11 -13.54
CA LEU A 122 -7.87 8.10 -12.77
C LEU A 122 -8.91 7.18 -13.41
N ALA A 123 -9.08 7.22 -14.73
CA ALA A 123 -9.98 6.32 -15.45
C ALA A 123 -9.58 4.85 -15.26
N ALA A 124 -8.29 4.53 -15.38
CA ALA A 124 -7.77 3.19 -15.13
C ALA A 124 -8.05 2.71 -13.70
N ASN A 125 -7.87 3.59 -12.69
CA ASN A 125 -8.26 3.27 -11.31
C ASN A 125 -9.77 3.03 -11.22
N LEU A 126 -10.59 3.93 -11.73
CA LEU A 126 -12.05 3.83 -11.63
C LEU A 126 -12.57 2.53 -12.26
N ILE A 127 -12.04 2.17 -13.44
CA ILE A 127 -12.38 0.92 -14.13
C ILE A 127 -11.90 -0.29 -13.30
N ALA A 128 -10.64 -0.29 -12.86
CA ALA A 128 -10.08 -1.40 -12.09
C ALA A 128 -10.83 -1.61 -10.77
N PHE A 129 -11.12 -0.55 -10.02
CA PHE A 129 -11.90 -0.64 -8.79
C PHE A 129 -13.36 -1.02 -9.07
N GLY A 130 -13.96 -0.49 -10.14
CA GLY A 130 -15.33 -0.82 -10.55
C GLY A 130 -15.50 -2.31 -10.89
N ILE A 131 -14.48 -2.94 -11.46
CA ILE A 131 -14.46 -4.38 -11.77
C ILE A 131 -14.10 -5.21 -10.52
N CYS A 132 -13.02 -4.85 -9.83
CA CYS A 132 -12.47 -5.66 -8.75
C CYS A 132 -13.30 -5.59 -7.45
N ILE A 133 -13.92 -4.46 -7.11
CA ILE A 133 -14.70 -4.34 -5.86
C ILE A 133 -15.89 -5.31 -5.82
N PRO A 134 -16.73 -5.41 -6.87
CA PRO A 134 -17.81 -6.40 -6.92
C PRO A 134 -17.29 -7.84 -6.89
N LEU A 135 -16.23 -8.15 -7.64
CA LEU A 135 -15.63 -9.49 -7.67
C LEU A 135 -15.07 -9.90 -6.30
N LEU A 136 -14.46 -8.96 -5.58
CA LEU A 136 -13.93 -9.18 -4.23
C LEU A 136 -15.03 -9.29 -3.17
N ALA A 137 -16.22 -8.73 -3.41
CA ALA A 137 -17.30 -8.68 -2.42
C ALA A 137 -17.74 -10.06 -1.93
N GLY A 138 -17.74 -11.06 -2.83
CA GLY A 138 -18.08 -12.44 -2.50
C GLY A 138 -17.12 -13.12 -1.52
N TYR A 139 -15.89 -12.63 -1.39
CA TYR A 139 -14.84 -13.22 -0.55
C TYR A 139 -14.62 -12.47 0.76
N ARG A 140 -15.40 -11.41 1.05
CA ARG A 140 -15.21 -10.56 2.24
C ARG A 140 -15.68 -11.18 3.55
N HIS A 141 -16.65 -12.09 3.49
CA HIS A 141 -17.35 -12.63 4.65
C HIS A 141 -16.89 -14.05 4.95
N VAL A 142 -15.74 -14.17 5.63
CA VAL A 142 -15.21 -15.46 6.11
C VAL A 142 -15.07 -15.40 7.63
N LYS A 143 -15.42 -16.48 8.32
CA LYS A 143 -15.20 -16.60 9.77
C LYS A 143 -13.69 -16.51 10.04
N MET A 144 -13.26 -15.46 10.72
CA MET A 144 -11.85 -15.28 11.06
C MET A 144 -11.47 -16.20 12.21
N PRO A 145 -10.46 -17.08 12.04
CA PRO A 145 -9.91 -17.84 13.16
C PRO A 145 -9.14 -16.90 14.10
N LEU A 146 -9.05 -17.27 15.38
CA LEU A 146 -8.27 -16.55 16.38
C LEU A 146 -6.79 -16.59 15.98
N VAL A 147 -6.25 -15.44 15.56
CA VAL A 147 -4.85 -15.32 15.16
C VAL A 147 -4.01 -15.04 16.40
N THR A 148 -3.21 -16.02 16.82
CA THR A 148 -2.14 -15.77 17.81
C THR A 148 -0.96 -15.12 17.10
N ARG A 149 -0.82 -13.80 17.27
CA ARG A 149 0.33 -13.04 16.73
C ARG A 149 1.61 -13.46 17.44
N ARG A 150 2.70 -13.61 16.67
CA ARG A 150 4.03 -13.89 17.22
C ARG A 150 4.89 -12.63 17.15
N TRP A 151 5.78 -12.48 18.11
CA TRP A 151 6.64 -11.29 18.27
C TRP A 151 7.50 -10.97 17.02
N TYR A 152 7.79 -11.97 16.18
CA TYR A 152 8.58 -11.81 14.95
C TYR A 152 7.79 -11.28 13.74
N ASP A 153 6.46 -11.12 13.84
CA ASP A 153 5.63 -10.60 12.74
C ASP A 153 5.95 -9.15 12.39
N VAL A 154 6.18 -8.35 13.44
CA VAL A 154 6.47 -6.92 13.31
C VAL A 154 7.88 -6.70 12.73
N PRO A 155 8.95 -7.35 13.25
CA PRO A 155 10.27 -7.31 12.63
C PRO A 155 10.27 -7.77 11.16
N MET A 156 9.54 -8.83 10.81
CA MET A 156 9.49 -9.32 9.42
C MET A 156 8.86 -8.30 8.47
N ARG A 157 7.75 -7.64 8.88
CA ARG A 157 7.13 -6.56 8.10
C ARG A 157 8.08 -5.36 7.97
N ALA A 158 8.73 -4.99 9.07
CA ALA A 158 9.69 -3.89 9.08
C ALA A 158 10.87 -4.19 8.15
N ALA A 159 11.39 -5.41 8.14
CA ALA A 159 12.45 -5.86 7.23
C ALA A 159 12.02 -5.77 5.76
N LEU A 160 10.83 -6.26 5.40
CA LEU A 160 10.32 -6.16 4.03
C LEU A 160 10.18 -4.71 3.56
N VAL A 161 9.65 -3.82 4.40
CA VAL A 161 9.53 -2.39 4.08
C VAL A 161 10.91 -1.73 3.99
N ALA A 162 11.81 -2.04 4.91
CA ALA A 162 13.19 -1.55 4.87
C ALA A 162 13.91 -2.00 3.58
N THR A 163 13.76 -3.26 3.16
CA THR A 163 14.31 -3.76 1.90
C THR A 163 13.72 -3.01 0.70
N LEU A 164 12.41 -2.76 0.67
CA LEU A 164 11.81 -1.97 -0.40
C LEU A 164 12.42 -0.56 -0.44
N VAL A 165 12.47 0.13 0.71
CA VAL A 165 13.05 1.48 0.79
C VAL A 165 14.50 1.47 0.33
N ALA A 166 15.27 0.46 0.71
CA ALA A 166 16.65 0.29 0.25
C ALA A 166 16.73 0.20 -1.28
N ILE A 167 15.87 -0.61 -1.88
CA ILE A 167 15.79 -0.76 -3.35
C ILE A 167 15.39 0.56 -3.99
N VAL A 168 14.32 1.22 -3.53
CA VAL A 168 13.82 2.48 -4.08
C VAL A 168 14.90 3.56 -4.02
N VAL A 169 15.49 3.78 -2.85
CA VAL A 169 16.51 4.83 -2.64
C VAL A 169 17.79 4.53 -3.41
N SER A 170 18.23 3.26 -3.47
CA SER A 170 19.45 2.91 -4.21
C SER A 170 19.26 3.00 -5.72
N THR A 171 18.04 2.75 -6.21
CA THR A 171 17.74 2.76 -7.65
C THR A 171 17.17 4.09 -8.15
N SER A 172 16.68 4.98 -7.27
CA SER A 172 16.02 6.22 -7.68
C SER A 172 16.94 7.14 -8.49
N GLY A 173 18.23 7.20 -8.14
CA GLY A 173 19.22 8.03 -8.82
C GLY A 173 19.51 7.63 -10.27
N TRP A 174 19.19 6.39 -10.66
CA TRP A 174 19.55 5.84 -11.98
C TRP A 174 18.33 5.55 -12.86
N VAL A 175 17.17 5.31 -12.24
CA VAL A 175 16.03 4.69 -12.92
C VAL A 175 14.89 5.70 -13.21
N GLY A 176 15.06 6.96 -12.78
CA GLY A 176 14.20 8.08 -13.13
C GLY A 176 12.85 8.13 -12.38
N PRO A 177 12.07 9.22 -12.53
CA PRO A 177 10.88 9.49 -11.72
C PRO A 177 9.78 8.44 -11.83
N ARG A 178 9.50 7.97 -13.06
CA ARG A 178 8.42 7.00 -13.31
C ARG A 178 8.66 5.68 -12.62
N ILE A 179 9.86 5.13 -12.77
CA ILE A 179 10.17 3.80 -12.22
C ILE A 179 10.33 3.89 -10.71
N SER A 180 10.89 5.00 -10.20
CA SER A 180 10.92 5.26 -8.75
C SER A 180 9.52 5.29 -8.15
N GLY A 181 8.55 5.93 -8.82
CA GLY A 181 7.13 5.91 -8.43
C GLY A 181 6.50 4.52 -8.50
N ILE A 182 6.84 3.71 -9.50
CA ILE A 182 6.36 2.32 -9.64
C ILE A 182 6.89 1.45 -8.50
N ILE A 183 8.19 1.51 -8.21
CA ILE A 183 8.82 0.71 -7.15
C ILE A 183 8.34 1.19 -5.77
N ALA A 184 8.23 2.50 -5.54
CA ALA A 184 7.74 3.05 -4.27
C ALA A 184 6.32 2.60 -3.92
N LEU A 185 5.52 2.25 -4.93
CA LEU A 185 4.16 1.73 -4.75
C LEU A 185 4.06 0.21 -4.74
N TYR A 186 5.17 -0.52 -4.81
CA TYR A 186 5.14 -1.97 -4.69
C TYR A 186 4.37 -2.35 -3.41
N PRO A 187 3.38 -3.26 -3.50
CA PRO A 187 2.45 -3.52 -2.41
C PRO A 187 3.06 -4.43 -1.33
N VAL A 188 4.09 -3.92 -0.65
CA VAL A 188 4.81 -4.62 0.43
C VAL A 188 3.88 -5.00 1.57
N VAL A 189 2.96 -4.10 1.93
CA VAL A 189 2.01 -4.36 3.03
C VAL A 189 1.16 -5.58 2.70
N PHE A 190 0.61 -5.65 1.49
CA PHE A 190 -0.16 -6.80 1.03
C PHE A 190 0.68 -8.06 0.92
N SER A 191 1.87 -7.97 0.31
CA SER A 191 2.81 -9.09 0.22
C SER A 191 3.15 -9.65 1.60
N SER A 192 3.41 -8.77 2.58
CA SER A 192 3.70 -9.16 3.95
C SER A 192 2.51 -9.85 4.63
N ILE A 193 1.29 -9.37 4.40
CA ILE A 193 0.05 -9.99 4.87
C ILE A 193 -0.09 -11.39 4.26
N MET A 194 0.14 -11.54 2.95
CA MET A 194 0.06 -12.83 2.27
C MET A 194 1.06 -13.83 2.85
N VAL A 195 2.31 -13.42 3.09
CA VAL A 195 3.39 -14.29 3.62
C VAL A 195 3.16 -14.66 5.08
N ILE A 196 2.63 -13.74 5.90
CA ILE A 196 2.44 -13.98 7.33
C ILE A 196 1.14 -14.74 7.60
N LEU A 197 0.02 -14.34 6.97
CA LEU A 197 -1.30 -14.88 7.31
C LEU A 197 -1.64 -16.16 6.55
N HIS A 198 -1.26 -16.31 5.27
CA HIS A 198 -1.63 -17.50 4.50
C HIS A 198 -1.16 -18.81 5.14
N PRO A 199 0.11 -18.95 5.59
CA PRO A 199 0.56 -20.19 6.23
C PRO A 199 -0.09 -20.46 7.60
N ARG A 200 -0.71 -19.44 8.23
CA ARG A 200 -1.21 -19.51 9.61
C ARG A 200 -2.70 -19.76 9.70
N ILE A 201 -3.46 -19.00 8.93
CA ILE A 201 -4.92 -19.01 8.97
C ILE A 201 -5.52 -19.56 7.69
N GLY A 202 -4.68 -19.94 6.72
CA GLY A 202 -5.09 -20.43 5.43
C GLY A 202 -5.38 -19.32 4.42
N GLY A 203 -5.55 -19.74 3.17
CA GLY A 203 -5.83 -18.86 2.04
C GLY A 203 -7.14 -18.08 2.16
N PRO A 204 -8.31 -18.70 2.45
CA PRO A 204 -9.59 -17.99 2.45
C PRO A 204 -9.70 -16.87 3.51
N PRO A 205 -9.26 -17.04 4.77
CA PRO A 205 -9.24 -15.94 5.72
C PRO A 205 -8.27 -14.81 5.34
N THR A 206 -7.11 -15.16 4.76
CA THR A 206 -6.16 -14.16 4.26
C THR A 206 -6.73 -13.38 3.07
N ALA A 207 -7.42 -14.08 2.17
CA ALA A 207 -8.13 -13.48 1.05
C ALA A 207 -9.23 -12.52 1.52
N ALA A 208 -9.98 -12.86 2.58
CA ALA A 208 -10.97 -11.96 3.16
C ALA A 208 -10.33 -10.66 3.68
N VAL A 209 -9.14 -10.72 4.29
CA VAL A 209 -8.41 -9.51 4.71
C VAL A 209 -8.10 -8.63 3.50
N LEU A 210 -7.55 -9.19 2.42
CA LEU A 210 -7.23 -8.44 1.20
C LEU A 210 -8.48 -7.87 0.51
N ALA A 211 -9.56 -8.65 0.43
CA ALA A 211 -10.82 -8.24 -0.17
C ALA A 211 -11.48 -7.07 0.57
N ASN A 212 -11.29 -6.98 1.90
CA ASN A 212 -11.75 -5.86 2.72
C ASN A 212 -10.85 -4.63 2.58
N SER A 213 -9.56 -4.80 2.28
CA SER A 213 -8.63 -3.68 2.05
C SER A 213 -8.87 -2.93 0.72
N ALA A 214 -9.69 -3.46 -0.18
CA ALA A 214 -10.00 -2.84 -1.48
C ALA A 214 -10.53 -1.41 -1.35
N TRP A 215 -11.34 -1.12 -0.31
CA TRP A 215 -11.84 0.23 -0.05
C TRP A 215 -10.75 1.20 0.42
N GLY A 216 -9.75 0.70 1.15
CA GLY A 216 -8.58 1.49 1.56
C GLY A 216 -7.69 1.83 0.36
N LEU A 217 -7.50 0.88 -0.56
CA LEU A 217 -6.78 1.08 -1.83
C LEU A 217 -7.42 2.15 -2.71
N LEU A 218 -8.75 2.27 -2.70
CA LEU A 218 -9.45 3.33 -3.42
C LEU A 218 -9.11 4.71 -2.85
N GLY A 219 -9.11 4.85 -1.51
CA GLY A 219 -8.68 6.08 -0.84
C GLY A 219 -7.19 6.41 -1.01
N PHE A 220 -6.35 5.38 -1.13
CA PHE A 220 -4.94 5.58 -1.47
C PHE A 220 -4.77 6.12 -2.90
N GLY A 221 -5.55 5.62 -3.86
CA GLY A 221 -5.58 6.13 -5.22
C GLY A 221 -5.99 7.61 -5.28
N THR A 222 -7.01 8.01 -4.53
CA THR A 222 -7.43 9.42 -4.44
C THR A 222 -6.35 10.28 -3.79
N ALA A 223 -5.67 9.79 -2.75
CA ALA A 223 -4.56 10.51 -2.12
C ALA A 223 -3.37 10.73 -3.06
N ILE A 224 -3.05 9.78 -3.95
CA ILE A 224 -2.00 9.97 -4.98
C ILE A 224 -2.42 11.02 -6.01
N ALA A 225 -3.70 11.04 -6.41
CA ALA A 225 -4.19 12.08 -7.32
C ALA A 225 -4.08 13.48 -6.67
N VAL A 226 -4.44 13.59 -5.39
CA VAL A 226 -4.26 14.82 -4.61
C VAL A 226 -2.78 15.18 -4.50
N LEU A 227 -1.90 14.20 -4.25
CA LEU A 227 -0.45 14.41 -4.21
C LEU A 227 0.04 15.05 -5.51
N HIS A 228 -0.30 14.47 -6.66
CA HIS A 228 0.13 14.99 -7.97
C HIS A 228 -0.25 16.47 -8.16
N VAL A 229 -1.51 16.81 -7.93
CA VAL A 229 -2.02 18.19 -8.12
C VAL A 229 -1.41 19.16 -7.10
N ALA A 230 -1.32 18.73 -5.84
CA ALA A 230 -0.82 19.57 -4.77
C ALA A 230 0.68 19.83 -4.87
N VAL A 231 1.47 18.85 -5.34
CA VAL A 231 2.91 19.03 -5.54
C VAL A 231 3.20 20.04 -6.66
N VAL A 232 2.42 20.00 -7.74
CA VAL A 232 2.56 20.96 -8.85
C VAL A 232 2.21 22.39 -8.40
N SER A 233 1.24 22.55 -7.50
CA SER A 233 0.72 23.85 -7.11
C SER A 233 1.41 24.47 -5.88
N PHE A 234 1.80 23.64 -4.91
CA PHE A 234 2.25 24.07 -3.57
C PHE A 234 3.59 23.45 -3.13
N GLY A 235 4.20 22.61 -3.97
CA GLY A 235 5.46 21.94 -3.67
C GLY A 235 5.32 20.61 -2.91
N SER A 236 6.44 19.89 -2.79
CA SER A 236 6.50 18.50 -2.31
C SER A 236 6.00 18.32 -0.88
N ALA A 237 6.42 19.19 0.05
CA ALA A 237 6.05 19.08 1.46
C ALA A 237 4.54 19.23 1.69
N VAL A 238 3.93 20.28 1.12
CA VAL A 238 2.49 20.53 1.23
C VAL A 238 1.70 19.41 0.54
N GLY A 239 2.16 18.95 -0.63
CA GLY A 239 1.54 17.83 -1.33
C GLY A 239 1.52 16.54 -0.52
N LEU A 240 2.62 16.20 0.14
CA LEU A 240 2.69 15.01 1.01
C LEU A 240 1.78 15.13 2.23
N CYS A 241 1.70 16.31 2.86
CA CYS A 241 0.78 16.56 3.96
C CYS A 241 -0.68 16.43 3.53
N LEU A 242 -1.05 16.99 2.38
CA LEU A 242 -2.42 16.89 1.84
C LEU A 242 -2.79 15.47 1.43
N ALA A 243 -1.86 14.73 0.83
CA ALA A 243 -2.05 13.32 0.49
C ALA A 243 -2.27 12.47 1.76
N LEU A 244 -1.46 12.70 2.80
CA LEU A 244 -1.61 12.03 4.10
C LEU A 244 -2.96 12.40 4.74
N GLY A 245 -3.33 13.68 4.73
CA GLY A 245 -4.63 14.15 5.22
C GLY A 245 -5.81 13.50 4.49
N THR A 246 -5.70 13.33 3.17
CA THR A 246 -6.71 12.64 2.35
C THR A 246 -6.84 11.17 2.74
N CYS A 247 -5.71 10.46 2.93
CA CYS A 247 -5.72 9.08 3.44
C CYS A 247 -6.37 8.98 4.82
N ILE A 248 -6.08 9.91 5.74
CA ILE A 248 -6.66 9.91 7.08
C ILE A 248 -8.17 10.17 7.00
N ALA A 249 -8.61 11.20 6.27
CA ALA A 249 -10.02 11.55 6.11
C ALA A 249 -10.83 10.41 5.48
N TRP A 250 -10.27 9.75 4.46
CA TRP A 250 -10.90 8.59 3.82
C TRP A 250 -11.07 7.43 4.80
N ASN A 251 -10.02 7.08 5.55
CA ASN A 251 -10.07 5.99 6.52
C ASN A 251 -11.05 6.29 7.67
N LEU A 252 -11.10 7.54 8.15
CA LEU A 252 -12.09 7.97 9.14
C LEU A 252 -13.53 7.89 8.59
N THR A 253 -13.73 8.19 7.31
CA THR A 253 -15.04 8.09 6.64
C THR A 253 -15.49 6.63 6.53
N LEU A 254 -14.62 5.74 6.04
CA LEU A 254 -14.90 4.30 5.99
C LEU A 254 -15.23 3.73 7.38
N TRP A 255 -14.48 4.16 8.39
CA TRP A 255 -14.73 3.78 9.76
C TRP A 255 -16.08 4.28 10.29
N GLY A 256 -16.41 5.55 10.05
CA GLY A 256 -17.68 6.15 10.44
C GLY A 256 -18.88 5.44 9.81
N ILE A 257 -18.77 5.07 8.53
CA ILE A 257 -19.78 4.28 7.83
C ILE A 257 -19.88 2.88 8.45
N GLY A 258 -18.77 2.19 8.66
CA GLY A 258 -18.74 0.85 9.26
C GLY A 258 -19.38 0.80 10.66
N ARG A 259 -19.11 1.82 11.49
CA ARG A 259 -19.76 1.96 12.82
C ARG A 259 -21.26 2.16 12.71
N ARG A 260 -21.73 3.03 11.81
CA ARG A 260 -23.17 3.27 11.61
C ARG A 260 -23.89 2.00 11.16
N THR A 261 -23.27 1.21 10.29
CA THR A 261 -23.82 -0.08 9.84
C THR A 261 -23.90 -1.10 10.97
N MET A 262 -22.85 -1.23 11.80
CA MET A 262 -22.89 -2.11 12.99
C MET A 262 -23.90 -1.64 14.05
N HIS A 263 -24.03 -0.33 14.27
CA HIS A 263 -25.05 0.21 15.18
C HIS A 263 -26.46 -0.07 14.67
N ARG A 264 -26.72 0.09 13.37
CA ARG A 264 -28.01 -0.27 12.75
C ARG A 264 -28.29 -1.78 12.83
N ALA A 265 -27.29 -2.63 12.62
CA ALA A 265 -27.43 -4.08 12.76
C ALA A 265 -27.66 -4.56 14.21
N ARG A 266 -27.25 -3.76 15.20
CA ARG A 266 -27.57 -3.99 16.63
C ARG A 266 -28.90 -3.36 17.05
N GLN A 267 -29.49 -2.49 16.23
CA GLN A 267 -30.67 -1.68 16.55
C GLN A 267 -31.90 -2.03 15.69
N GLY A 268 -31.91 -3.17 15.00
CA GLY A 268 -33.18 -3.60 14.39
C GLY A 268 -33.21 -5.06 13.96
N PRO A 269 -34.42 -5.60 13.83
CA PRO A 269 -35.54 -5.58 14.79
C PRO A 269 -35.40 -6.68 15.86
#